data_AF-A0A1G1N563-F1
#
_entry.id   AF-A0A1G1N563-F1
#
_cell.length_a   1.000
_cell.length_b   1.000
_cell.length_c   1.000
_cell.angle_alpha   90.00
_cell.angle_beta   90.00
_cell.angle_gamma   90.00
#
_symmetry.space_group_name_H-M   'P 1'
#
loop_
_entity.id
_entity.type
_entity.pdbx_description
1 polymer ?
#
loop_
_entity_poly.entity_id
_entity_poly.type
_entity_poly.pdbx_seq_one_letter_code
_entity_poly.pdbx_strand_id
1 'polypeptide(L)'
;MKLRLSLRNSERAARNSLIAALIFLIFGCSGPQGPSYSIKNLSESLSKICKNEYNIPIVSRLQGQTLWVYIPLEEELFIESDKPQEYTKKFEVKSIDGSLEDGSINLDYDIREIPEAKESQNKKFNPQAMDKINKILRSLRRVIFSLKPDEYGPKFFIIAAADIKNGIELIEITYIDDFKRAFYGIISWSEYQQRSLQDIKVSFEAIGDFKGRHIKFQDIDFKEFLVEQIRQRIRLKFNSPEAEKGANIDKEVLKSIKNVLEIYKFRDFLVLDLRNLFTDNESSLSRAAVFEKIKE
;
A
#
# COMPACT_ATOMS: atom_id res chain seq x y z
N MET A 1 2.97 9.29 -81.75
CA MET A 1 2.26 9.01 -80.48
C MET A 1 3.17 8.23 -79.52
N LYS A 2 4.14 8.89 -78.86
CA LYS A 2 5.15 8.19 -78.01
C LYS A 2 5.74 9.06 -76.88
N LEU A 3 4.94 9.94 -76.25
CA LEU A 3 5.41 10.84 -75.18
C LEU A 3 4.61 10.77 -73.86
N ARG A 4 3.64 9.86 -73.72
CA ARG A 4 2.82 9.74 -72.50
C ARG A 4 3.17 8.59 -71.56
N LEU A 5 4.18 7.77 -71.88
CA LEU A 5 4.50 6.56 -71.10
C LEU A 5 5.66 6.71 -70.10
N SER A 6 6.53 7.74 -70.20
CA SER A 6 7.67 7.86 -69.26
C SER A 6 7.33 8.57 -67.94
N LEU A 7 6.31 9.43 -67.90
CA LEU A 7 5.93 10.18 -66.68
C LEU A 7 5.23 9.32 -65.62
N ARG A 8 4.59 8.21 -66.00
CA ARG A 8 3.91 7.32 -65.05
C ARG A 8 4.84 6.40 -64.26
N ASN A 9 6.07 6.19 -64.73
CA ASN A 9 7.04 5.33 -64.06
C ASN A 9 7.92 6.10 -63.05
N SER A 10 8.14 7.40 -63.24
CA SER A 10 8.89 8.24 -62.28
C SER A 10 8.07 8.64 -61.04
N GLU A 11 6.75 8.83 -61.16
CA GLU A 11 5.87 9.13 -60.03
C GLU A 11 5.67 7.95 -59.08
N ARG A 12 5.69 6.70 -59.59
CA ARG A 12 5.64 5.49 -58.76
C ARG A 12 6.94 5.23 -58.02
N ALA A 13 8.09 5.53 -58.63
CA ALA A 13 9.39 5.41 -57.97
C ALA A 13 9.57 6.47 -56.85
N ALA A 14 9.12 7.70 -57.07
CA ALA A 14 9.15 8.76 -56.06
C ALA A 14 8.16 8.50 -54.89
N ARG A 15 6.95 8.00 -55.15
CA ARG A 15 6.01 7.60 -54.08
C ARG A 15 6.50 6.42 -53.25
N ASN A 16 7.12 5.42 -53.87
CA ASN A 16 7.65 4.27 -53.13
C ASN A 16 8.92 4.62 -52.33
N SER A 17 9.70 5.61 -52.78
CA SER A 17 10.86 6.13 -52.03
C SER A 17 10.45 7.01 -50.85
N LEU A 18 9.37 7.80 -50.98
CA LEU A 18 8.83 8.60 -49.86
C LEU A 18 8.17 7.74 -48.77
N ILE A 19 7.52 6.63 -49.16
CA ILE A 19 6.92 5.67 -48.21
C ILE A 19 8.03 4.85 -47.51
N ALA A 20 9.13 4.51 -48.20
CA ALA A 20 10.28 3.86 -47.58
C ALA A 20 11.01 4.80 -46.58
N ALA A 21 11.08 6.11 -46.87
CA ALA A 21 11.66 7.10 -45.95
C ALA A 21 10.77 7.39 -44.73
N LEU A 22 9.44 7.28 -44.86
CA LEU A 22 8.51 7.46 -43.72
C LEU A 22 8.47 6.24 -42.78
N ILE A 23 8.77 5.03 -43.28
CA ILE A 23 8.79 3.80 -42.47
C ILE A 23 10.06 3.72 -41.59
N PHE A 24 11.16 4.40 -41.97
CA PHE A 24 12.38 4.44 -41.15
C PHE A 24 12.31 5.39 -39.94
N LEU A 25 11.31 6.27 -39.86
CA LEU A 25 11.13 7.17 -38.70
C LEU A 25 10.25 6.57 -37.59
N ILE A 26 9.66 5.39 -37.80
CA ILE A 26 8.84 4.68 -36.80
C ILE A 26 9.62 3.55 -36.10
N PHE A 27 10.84 3.27 -36.55
CA PHE A 27 11.81 2.43 -35.82
C PHE A 27 12.76 3.28 -34.99
N GLY A 28 12.19 4.23 -34.24
CA GLY A 28 12.80 4.73 -33.02
C GLY A 28 12.88 3.59 -32.01
N CYS A 29 13.84 2.69 -32.21
CA CYS A 29 14.25 1.66 -31.28
C CYS A 29 14.86 2.32 -30.04
N SER A 30 14.04 2.87 -29.16
CA SER A 30 14.22 2.51 -27.76
C SER A 30 13.49 1.18 -27.59
N GLY A 31 14.24 0.07 -27.61
CA GLY A 31 13.78 -1.18 -27.00
C GLY A 31 13.28 -0.90 -25.57
N PRO A 32 12.69 -1.88 -24.86
CA PRO A 32 12.28 -1.67 -23.47
C PRO A 32 13.44 -1.00 -22.74
N GLN A 33 13.27 0.28 -22.38
CA GLN A 33 14.33 1.04 -21.74
C GLN A 33 14.68 0.21 -20.53
N GLY A 34 15.93 -0.26 -20.49
CA GLY A 34 16.41 -1.02 -19.35
C GLY A 34 16.13 -0.25 -18.06
N PRO A 35 16.22 -0.93 -16.92
CA PRO A 35 16.08 -0.27 -15.62
C PRO A 35 16.79 1.09 -15.59
N SER A 36 16.02 2.14 -15.34
CA SER A 36 16.50 3.52 -15.44
C SER A 36 16.87 4.12 -14.09
N TYR A 37 16.56 3.41 -12.99
CA TYR A 37 16.77 3.88 -11.63
C TYR A 37 17.69 2.93 -10.86
N SER A 38 18.44 3.51 -9.93
CA SER A 38 19.28 2.79 -8.97
C SER A 38 18.85 3.12 -7.55
N ILE A 39 19.16 2.26 -6.60
CA ILE A 39 18.96 2.46 -5.17
C ILE A 39 19.62 3.75 -4.70
N LYS A 40 20.83 4.04 -5.19
CA LYS A 40 21.59 5.24 -4.82
C LYS A 40 20.85 6.54 -5.16
N ASN A 41 20.09 6.56 -6.26
CA ASN A 41 19.36 7.75 -6.70
C ASN A 41 17.84 7.63 -6.55
N LEU A 42 17.32 6.56 -5.95
CA LEU A 42 15.89 6.26 -5.88
C LEU A 42 15.07 7.41 -5.29
N SER A 43 15.45 7.89 -4.10
CA SER A 43 14.77 9.00 -3.42
C SER A 43 14.86 10.30 -4.22
N GLU A 44 16.03 10.61 -4.79
CA GLU A 44 16.22 11.83 -5.57
C GLU A 44 15.40 11.80 -6.88
N SER A 45 15.40 10.67 -7.57
CA SER A 45 14.61 10.44 -8.79
C SER A 45 13.12 10.57 -8.50
N LEU A 46 12.63 10.00 -7.40
CA LEU A 46 11.24 10.14 -7.00
C LEU A 46 10.88 11.61 -6.74
N SER A 47 11.66 12.33 -5.92
CA SER A 47 11.47 13.75 -5.66
C SER A 47 11.48 14.60 -6.94
N LYS A 48 12.37 14.29 -7.89
CA LYS A 48 12.44 14.98 -9.19
C LYS A 48 11.19 14.74 -10.04
N ILE A 49 10.72 13.50 -10.14
CA ILE A 49 9.49 13.17 -10.90
C ILE A 49 8.30 13.93 -10.32
N CYS A 50 8.10 13.84 -9.00
CA CYS A 50 6.95 14.46 -8.34
C CYS A 50 6.97 16.00 -8.48
N LYS A 51 8.14 16.62 -8.37
CA LYS A 51 8.29 18.06 -8.58
C LYS A 51 8.08 18.45 -10.03
N ASN A 52 8.73 17.79 -10.98
CA ASN A 52 8.76 18.25 -12.37
C ASN A 52 7.47 17.94 -13.13
N GLU A 53 6.84 16.79 -12.87
CA GLU A 53 5.65 16.36 -13.62
C GLU A 53 4.35 16.81 -12.95
N TYR A 54 4.35 16.96 -11.62
CA TYR A 54 3.14 17.22 -10.86
C TYR A 54 3.19 18.49 -10.00
N ASN A 55 4.34 19.18 -9.94
CA ASN A 55 4.56 20.30 -9.04
C ASN A 55 4.25 19.97 -7.55
N ILE A 56 4.53 18.73 -7.16
CA ILE A 56 4.33 18.26 -5.77
C ILE A 56 5.70 18.15 -5.10
N PRO A 57 6.08 19.09 -4.21
CA PRO A 57 7.30 18.95 -3.43
C PRO A 57 7.12 17.83 -2.40
N ILE A 58 8.05 16.88 -2.39
CA ILE A 58 8.10 15.79 -1.39
C ILE A 58 9.49 15.71 -0.77
N VAL A 59 9.56 15.12 0.41
CA VAL A 59 10.83 14.66 0.98
C VAL A 59 10.85 13.14 0.90
N SER A 60 11.83 12.57 0.20
CA SER A 60 12.02 11.12 0.13
C SER A 60 13.36 10.72 0.76
N ARG A 61 13.36 9.61 1.50
CA ARG A 61 14.56 9.04 2.12
C ARG A 61 14.48 7.52 2.10
N LEU A 62 15.57 6.87 1.72
CA LEU A 62 15.72 5.42 1.90
C LEU A 62 16.43 5.18 3.23
N GLN A 63 15.77 4.48 4.15
CA GLN A 63 16.34 4.07 5.43
C GLN A 63 16.30 2.54 5.50
N GLY A 64 17.47 1.90 5.46
CA GLY A 64 17.55 0.45 5.35
C GLY A 64 16.81 -0.07 4.12
N GLN A 65 15.78 -0.90 4.31
CA GLN A 65 14.93 -1.46 3.25
C GLN A 65 13.60 -0.72 3.09
N THR A 66 13.46 0.47 3.68
CA THR A 66 12.21 1.25 3.68
C THR A 66 12.38 2.59 2.96
N LEU A 67 11.61 2.80 1.90
CA LEU A 67 11.54 4.06 1.18
C LEU A 67 10.45 4.96 1.77
N TRP A 68 10.85 6.01 2.48
CA TRP A 68 9.93 7.03 2.97
C TRP A 68 9.62 8.08 1.92
N VAL A 69 8.37 8.53 1.94
CA VAL A 69 7.86 9.65 1.14
C VAL A 69 6.97 10.51 2.03
N TYR A 70 7.49 11.66 2.43
CA TYR A 70 6.75 12.68 3.14
C TYR A 70 6.11 13.68 2.16
N ILE A 71 4.81 13.89 2.30
CA ILE A 71 4.00 14.78 1.47
C ILE A 71 3.39 15.87 2.37
N PRO A 72 3.93 17.10 2.35
CA PRO A 72 3.28 18.23 2.99
C PRO A 72 2.05 18.66 2.17
N LEU A 73 0.86 18.53 2.74
CA LEU A 73 -0.42 18.90 2.14
C LEU A 73 -0.86 20.26 2.68
N GLU A 74 -1.08 21.20 1.77
CA GLU A 74 -1.66 22.51 2.12
C GLU A 74 -3.20 22.47 2.14
N GLU A 75 -3.79 21.40 1.63
CA GLU A 75 -5.19 21.08 1.69
C GLU A 75 -5.49 20.18 2.90
N GLU A 76 -6.73 20.24 3.36
CA GLU A 76 -7.20 19.36 4.44
C GLU A 76 -7.12 17.90 4.00
N LEU A 77 -6.66 17.02 4.88
CA LEU A 77 -6.61 15.59 4.56
C LEU A 77 -8.02 14.96 4.52
N PHE A 78 -8.92 15.47 5.37
CA PHE A 78 -10.31 15.05 5.48
C PHE A 78 -11.25 16.23 5.31
N ILE A 79 -12.39 16.01 4.68
CA ILE A 79 -13.48 16.98 4.53
C ILE A 79 -14.79 16.34 4.97
N GLU A 80 -15.79 17.17 5.27
CA GLU A 80 -17.14 16.69 5.53
C GLU A 80 -17.73 15.97 4.30
N SER A 81 -18.50 14.92 4.56
CA SER A 81 -19.15 14.09 3.56
C SER A 81 -20.61 14.49 3.40
N ASP A 82 -21.00 14.80 2.16
CA ASP A 82 -22.38 15.07 1.78
C ASP A 82 -23.29 13.83 1.92
N LYS A 83 -22.68 12.65 2.03
CA LYS A 83 -23.33 11.35 2.20
C LYS A 83 -22.62 10.59 3.32
N PRO A 84 -23.08 10.72 4.58
CA PRO A 84 -22.58 9.93 5.68
C PRO A 84 -22.62 8.43 5.35
N GLN A 85 -21.54 7.73 5.66
CA GLN A 85 -21.54 6.27 5.54
C GLN A 85 -22.04 5.68 6.84
N GLU A 86 -23.22 5.06 6.81
CA GLU A 86 -23.77 4.33 7.94
C GLU A 86 -23.29 2.88 7.93
N TYR A 87 -22.95 2.37 9.11
CA TYR A 87 -22.67 0.96 9.32
C TYR A 87 -23.23 0.49 10.66
N THR A 88 -23.54 -0.80 10.73
CA THR A 88 -23.97 -1.44 11.97
C THR A 88 -22.77 -2.05 12.66
N LYS A 89 -22.46 -1.55 13.85
CA LYS A 89 -21.44 -2.10 14.73
C LYS A 89 -22.05 -3.20 15.59
N LYS A 90 -21.45 -4.39 15.52
CA LYS A 90 -21.85 -5.60 16.26
C LYS A 90 -20.82 -6.01 17.32
N PHE A 91 -19.59 -5.50 17.21
CA PHE A 91 -18.49 -5.81 18.11
C PHE A 91 -17.79 -4.54 18.60
N GLU A 92 -17.25 -4.61 19.80
CA GLU A 92 -16.32 -3.64 20.36
C GLU A 92 -14.94 -4.29 20.45
N VAL A 93 -13.95 -3.70 19.77
CA VAL A 93 -12.54 -4.08 19.87
C VAL A 93 -11.87 -3.13 20.86
N LYS A 94 -11.57 -3.61 22.08
CA LYS A 94 -10.93 -2.79 23.13
C LYS A 94 -9.41 -2.76 23.01
N SER A 95 -8.81 -3.93 22.84
CA SER A 95 -7.37 -4.07 22.65
C SER A 95 -7.07 -5.28 21.78
N ILE A 96 -6.00 -5.17 21.01
CA ILE A 96 -5.35 -6.28 20.30
C ILE A 96 -3.88 -5.94 20.35
N ASP A 97 -3.12 -6.71 21.11
CA ASP A 97 -1.69 -6.53 21.30
C ASP A 97 -1.00 -7.83 20.93
N GLY A 98 0.13 -7.71 20.23
CA GLY A 98 0.84 -8.89 19.77
C GLY A 98 2.32 -8.66 19.63
N SER A 99 3.07 -9.75 19.63
CA SER A 99 4.51 -9.76 19.43
C SER A 99 4.94 -11.00 18.67
N LEU A 100 6.12 -10.93 18.08
CA LEU A 100 6.79 -12.05 17.45
C LEU A 100 8.23 -12.08 17.94
N GLU A 101 8.48 -12.86 18.97
CA GLU A 101 9.75 -12.93 19.70
C GLU A 101 10.08 -14.39 20.01
N ASP A 102 11.37 -14.74 19.99
CA ASP A 102 11.86 -16.08 20.35
C ASP A 102 11.17 -17.27 19.65
N GLY A 103 10.65 -17.03 18.44
CA GLY A 103 9.93 -18.04 17.67
C GLY A 103 8.47 -18.25 18.09
N SER A 104 7.94 -17.41 18.98
CA SER A 104 6.54 -17.41 19.39
C SER A 104 5.80 -16.21 18.83
N ILE A 105 4.61 -16.43 18.28
CA ILE A 105 3.64 -15.35 18.03
C ILE A 105 2.74 -15.30 19.25
N ASN A 106 2.74 -14.18 19.97
CA ASN A 106 1.84 -13.96 21.10
C ASN A 106 0.78 -12.95 20.69
N LEU A 107 -0.49 -13.21 21.02
CA LEU A 107 -1.58 -12.28 20.76
C LEU A 107 -2.58 -12.26 21.92
N ASP A 108 -2.67 -11.09 22.55
CA ASP A 108 -3.67 -10.78 23.56
C ASP A 108 -4.77 -9.92 22.92
N TYR A 109 -6.04 -10.27 23.10
CA TYR A 109 -7.15 -9.51 22.54
C TYR A 109 -8.36 -9.43 23.46
N ASP A 110 -9.02 -8.28 23.46
CA ASP A 110 -10.31 -8.03 24.11
C ASP A 110 -11.30 -7.55 23.06
N ILE A 111 -12.12 -8.49 22.58
CA ILE A 111 -13.16 -8.26 21.58
C ILE A 111 -14.47 -8.78 22.14
N ARG A 112 -15.50 -7.94 22.10
CA ARG A 112 -16.80 -8.23 22.72
C ARG A 112 -17.92 -8.05 21.73
N GLU A 113 -18.86 -8.97 21.73
CA GLU A 113 -20.14 -8.74 21.06
C GLU A 113 -20.92 -7.66 21.85
N ILE A 114 -21.51 -6.71 21.13
CA ILE A 114 -22.31 -5.63 21.69
C ILE A 114 -23.69 -5.59 21.04
N PRO A 115 -24.71 -4.97 21.67
CA PRO A 115 -25.96 -4.66 20.98
C PRO A 115 -25.69 -3.87 19.71
N GLU A 116 -26.44 -4.18 18.64
CA GLU A 116 -26.27 -3.53 17.36
C GLU A 116 -26.44 -2.00 17.49
N ALA A 117 -25.40 -1.27 17.11
CA ALA A 117 -25.39 0.18 17.13
C ALA A 117 -25.15 0.70 15.71
N LYS A 118 -25.98 1.65 15.27
CA LYS A 118 -25.73 2.38 14.02
C LYS A 118 -24.72 3.47 14.31
N GLU A 119 -23.60 3.45 13.60
CA GLU A 119 -22.63 4.53 13.59
C GLU A 119 -22.59 5.18 12.21
N SER A 120 -22.26 6.46 12.15
CA SER A 120 -22.12 7.21 10.91
C SER A 120 -20.76 7.89 10.83
N GLN A 121 -20.09 7.68 9.69
CA GLN A 121 -18.87 8.39 9.35
C GLN A 121 -19.20 9.58 8.45
N ASN A 122 -19.03 10.78 9.02
CA ASN A 122 -19.33 12.05 8.33
C ASN A 122 -18.10 12.64 7.63
N LYS A 123 -16.90 12.09 7.81
CA LYS A 123 -15.69 12.56 7.13
C LYS A 123 -15.28 11.65 5.99
N LYS A 124 -14.89 12.24 4.88
CA LYS A 124 -14.27 11.55 3.73
C LYS A 124 -12.90 12.13 3.46
N PHE A 125 -12.04 11.37 2.77
CA PHE A 125 -10.79 11.92 2.28
C PHE A 125 -11.03 13.08 1.31
N ASN A 126 -10.19 14.11 1.41
CA ASN A 126 -10.21 15.20 0.45
C ASN A 126 -9.76 14.70 -0.93
N PRO A 127 -10.57 14.85 -1.99
CA PRO A 127 -10.21 14.41 -3.33
C PRO A 127 -8.91 15.04 -3.86
N GLN A 128 -8.59 16.28 -3.48
CA GLN A 128 -7.35 16.95 -3.90
C GLN A 128 -6.12 16.32 -3.23
N ALA A 129 -6.18 16.08 -1.92
CA ALA A 129 -5.13 15.36 -1.20
C ALA A 129 -4.92 13.95 -1.79
N MET A 130 -6.02 13.26 -2.11
CA MET A 130 -5.96 11.93 -2.69
C MET A 130 -5.41 11.92 -4.11
N ASP A 131 -5.71 12.92 -4.94
CA ASP A 131 -5.09 13.06 -6.25
C ASP A 131 -3.56 13.23 -6.14
N LYS A 132 -3.07 14.00 -5.17
CA LYS A 132 -1.63 14.12 -4.90
C LYS A 132 -1.02 12.78 -4.49
N ILE A 133 -1.62 12.08 -3.52
CA ILE A 133 -1.15 10.76 -3.08
C ILE A 133 -1.13 9.77 -4.27
N ASN A 134 -2.16 9.77 -5.11
CA ASN A 134 -2.22 8.92 -6.30
C ASN A 134 -1.11 9.24 -7.32
N LYS A 135 -0.78 10.52 -7.54
CA LYS A 135 0.36 10.93 -8.39
C LYS A 135 1.70 10.46 -7.82
N ILE A 136 1.86 10.50 -6.49
CA ILE A 136 3.02 9.92 -5.81
C ILE A 136 3.08 8.40 -6.01
N LEU A 137 1.97 7.67 -5.84
CA LEU A 137 1.91 6.23 -6.10
C LEU A 137 2.28 5.87 -7.55
N ARG A 138 1.84 6.68 -8.53
CA ARG A 138 2.26 6.50 -9.94
C ARG A 138 3.77 6.71 -10.13
N SER A 139 4.33 7.70 -9.45
CA SER A 139 5.77 7.98 -9.47
C SER A 139 6.56 6.85 -8.79
N LEU A 140 6.09 6.36 -7.64
CA LEU A 140 6.63 5.22 -6.92
C LEU A 140 6.65 3.97 -7.78
N ARG A 141 5.54 3.65 -8.45
CA ARG A 141 5.48 2.54 -9.41
C ARG A 141 6.59 2.67 -10.45
N ARG A 142 6.74 3.84 -11.08
CA ARG A 142 7.74 4.06 -12.12
C ARG A 142 9.16 3.80 -11.62
N VAL A 143 9.50 4.32 -10.44
CA VAL A 143 10.86 4.16 -9.90
C VAL A 143 11.12 2.75 -9.39
N ILE A 144 10.20 2.17 -8.59
CA ILE A 144 10.35 0.85 -7.98
C ILE A 144 10.36 -0.26 -9.05
N PHE A 145 9.51 -0.16 -10.07
CA PHE A 145 9.35 -1.24 -11.07
C PHE A 145 10.42 -1.18 -12.15
N SER A 146 11.17 -0.08 -12.21
CA SER A 146 12.28 0.11 -13.17
C SER A 146 13.63 0.25 -12.46
N LEU A 147 13.74 -0.28 -11.23
CA LEU A 147 15.01 -0.48 -10.54
C LEU A 147 15.86 -1.51 -11.27
N LYS A 148 17.18 -1.35 -11.18
CA LYS A 148 18.15 -2.29 -11.73
C LYS A 148 17.97 -3.70 -11.15
N PRO A 149 17.88 -4.76 -12.00
CA PRO A 149 17.65 -6.14 -11.56
C PRO A 149 18.69 -6.69 -10.57
N ASP A 150 19.93 -6.19 -10.63
CA ASP A 150 21.04 -6.57 -9.76
C ASP A 150 21.05 -5.82 -8.43
N GLU A 151 20.14 -4.87 -8.22
CA GLU A 151 20.03 -4.12 -6.98
C GLU A 151 18.85 -4.62 -6.13
N TYR A 152 19.13 -4.96 -4.87
CA TYR A 152 18.10 -5.27 -3.88
C TYR A 152 17.32 -4.00 -3.55
N GLY A 153 16.11 -3.89 -4.12
CA GLY A 153 15.17 -2.81 -3.88
C GLY A 153 14.70 -2.71 -2.41
N PRO A 154 14.08 -1.59 -2.02
CA PRO A 154 13.35 -1.54 -0.75
C PRO A 154 12.29 -2.66 -0.70
N LYS A 155 12.03 -3.15 0.51
CA LYS A 155 10.91 -4.07 0.80
C LYS A 155 9.63 -3.32 1.10
N PHE A 156 9.76 -2.14 1.70
CA PHE A 156 8.64 -1.31 2.10
C PHE A 156 8.75 0.08 1.48
N PHE A 157 7.61 0.71 1.27
CA PHE A 157 7.56 2.17 1.21
C PHE A 157 6.55 2.69 2.22
N ILE A 158 6.79 3.92 2.65
CA ILE A 158 5.89 4.64 3.55
C ILE A 158 5.50 5.95 2.90
N ILE A 159 4.19 6.21 2.86
CA ILE A 159 3.65 7.54 2.54
C ILE A 159 3.21 8.18 3.85
N ALA A 160 3.88 9.26 4.23
CA ALA A 160 3.48 10.13 5.34
C ALA A 160 2.89 11.42 4.75
N ALA A 161 1.57 11.47 4.64
CA ALA A 161 0.84 12.62 4.13
C ALA A 161 0.33 13.46 5.29
N ALA A 162 0.87 14.67 5.43
CA ALA A 162 0.56 15.54 6.56
C ALA A 162 -0.18 16.79 6.09
N ASP A 163 -1.37 17.02 6.62
CA ASP A 163 -2.06 18.30 6.59
C ASP A 163 -1.28 19.29 7.48
N ILE A 164 -0.44 20.10 6.84
CA ILE A 164 0.44 21.04 7.53
C ILE A 164 -0.29 22.31 7.98
N LYS A 165 -1.61 22.42 7.78
CA LYS A 165 -2.44 23.51 8.32
C LYS A 165 -3.12 23.11 9.61
N ASN A 166 -3.68 21.90 9.67
CA ASN A 166 -4.48 21.44 10.80
C ASN A 166 -3.75 20.44 11.71
N GLY A 167 -2.58 19.94 11.30
CA GLY A 167 -1.80 18.99 12.09
C GLY A 167 -2.46 17.60 12.14
N ILE A 168 -2.90 17.09 10.99
CA ILE A 168 -3.39 15.71 10.85
C ILE A 168 -2.46 14.97 9.91
N GLU A 169 -2.08 13.75 10.26
CA GLU A 169 -1.17 12.93 9.46
C GLU A 169 -1.80 11.57 9.15
N LEU A 170 -1.67 11.15 7.88
CA LEU A 170 -1.89 9.78 7.42
C LEU A 170 -0.53 9.15 7.16
N ILE A 171 -0.24 8.05 7.86
CA ILE A 171 0.90 7.19 7.58
C ILE A 171 0.38 5.90 6.97
N GLU A 172 0.84 5.61 5.75
CA GLU A 172 0.56 4.37 5.04
C GLU A 172 1.85 3.58 4.85
N ILE A 173 1.93 2.36 5.41
CA ILE A 173 3.06 1.44 5.25
C ILE A 173 2.66 0.32 4.29
N THR A 174 3.40 0.17 3.20
CA THR A 174 3.08 -0.80 2.15
C THR A 174 4.25 -1.74 1.89
N TYR A 175 3.96 -3.05 1.86
CA TYR A 175 4.89 -4.05 1.35
C TYR A 175 4.93 -4.02 -0.19
N ILE A 176 6.13 -3.85 -0.76
CA ILE A 176 6.30 -3.57 -2.20
C ILE A 176 5.81 -4.71 -3.09
N ASP A 177 5.89 -5.97 -2.63
CA ASP A 177 5.36 -7.07 -3.44
C ASP A 177 3.83 -7.05 -3.51
N ASP A 178 3.13 -6.58 -2.47
CA ASP A 178 1.67 -6.38 -2.56
C ASP A 178 1.32 -5.25 -3.51
N PHE A 179 2.11 -4.18 -3.51
CA PHE A 179 1.99 -3.10 -4.48
C PHE A 179 2.19 -3.59 -5.92
N LYS A 180 3.20 -4.42 -6.16
CA LYS A 180 3.41 -5.10 -7.46
C LYS A 180 2.24 -5.99 -7.82
N ARG A 181 1.77 -6.83 -6.90
CA ARG A 181 0.62 -7.73 -7.11
C ARG A 181 -0.64 -6.96 -7.47
N ALA A 182 -0.92 -5.84 -6.80
CA ALA A 182 -2.05 -4.98 -7.12
C ALA A 182 -1.95 -4.41 -8.54
N PHE A 183 -0.78 -3.88 -8.90
CA PHE A 183 -0.55 -3.30 -10.23
C PHE A 183 -0.53 -4.32 -11.37
N TYR A 184 -0.16 -5.57 -11.08
CA TYR A 184 -0.25 -6.68 -12.05
C TYR A 184 -1.62 -7.37 -12.04
N GLY A 185 -2.58 -6.90 -11.24
CA GLY A 185 -3.92 -7.48 -11.16
C GLY A 185 -3.97 -8.87 -10.50
N ILE A 186 -2.92 -9.25 -9.76
CA ILE A 186 -2.86 -10.51 -9.00
C ILE A 186 -3.77 -10.42 -7.76
N ILE A 187 -3.89 -9.23 -7.18
CA ILE A 187 -4.86 -8.92 -6.13
C ILE A 187 -5.69 -7.70 -6.53
N SER A 188 -6.91 -7.59 -6.01
CA SER A 188 -7.74 -6.41 -6.22
C SER A 188 -7.20 -5.20 -5.46
N TRP A 189 -7.60 -4.00 -5.86
CA TRP A 189 -7.28 -2.77 -5.13
C TRP A 189 -7.85 -2.77 -3.71
N SER A 190 -9.03 -3.37 -3.51
CA SER A 190 -9.62 -3.52 -2.17
C SER A 190 -8.79 -4.44 -1.28
N GLU A 191 -8.31 -5.57 -1.81
CA GLU A 191 -7.42 -6.46 -1.06
C GLU A 191 -6.07 -5.79 -0.78
N TYR A 192 -5.53 -5.03 -1.73
CA TYR A 192 -4.33 -4.21 -1.51
C TYR A 192 -4.52 -3.19 -0.38
N GLN A 193 -5.65 -2.48 -0.36
CA GLN A 193 -5.97 -1.53 0.72
C GLN A 193 -6.01 -2.22 2.08
N GLN A 194 -6.57 -3.42 2.17
CA GLN A 194 -6.59 -4.20 3.41
C GLN A 194 -5.19 -4.70 3.84
N ARG A 195 -4.23 -4.77 2.92
CA ARG A 195 -2.81 -5.11 3.18
C ARG A 195 -1.92 -3.91 3.44
N SER A 196 -2.40 -2.68 3.26
CA SER A 196 -1.64 -1.48 3.58
C SER A 196 -1.89 -1.10 5.03
N LEU A 197 -0.85 -0.95 5.86
CA LEU A 197 -1.06 -0.48 7.23
C LEU A 197 -1.35 1.01 7.21
N GLN A 198 -2.47 1.41 7.80
CA GLN A 198 -2.87 2.83 7.85
C GLN A 198 -2.97 3.29 9.30
N ASP A 199 -2.31 4.40 9.60
CA ASP A 199 -2.42 5.12 10.86
C ASP A 199 -2.81 6.58 10.57
N ILE A 200 -3.83 7.06 11.28
CA ILE A 200 -4.30 8.45 11.18
C ILE A 200 -4.20 9.05 12.58
N LYS A 201 -3.40 10.10 12.72
CA LYS A 201 -3.15 10.73 14.01
C LYS A 201 -3.15 12.24 13.92
N VAL A 202 -3.46 12.88 15.05
CA VAL A 202 -3.21 14.31 15.23
C VAL A 202 -1.72 14.50 15.51
N SER A 203 -1.07 15.34 14.71
CA SER A 203 0.36 15.67 14.78
C SER A 203 0.53 17.19 14.68
N PHE A 204 0.48 17.88 15.82
CA PHE A 204 0.67 19.33 15.86
C PHE A 204 2.04 19.77 15.35
N GLU A 205 3.05 18.91 15.47
CA GLU A 205 4.41 19.14 14.98
C GLU A 205 4.49 19.19 13.45
N ALA A 206 3.47 18.67 12.75
CA ALA A 206 3.37 18.77 11.30
C ALA A 206 2.99 20.17 10.83
N ILE A 207 2.43 21.03 11.70
CA ILE A 207 1.94 22.35 11.30
C ILE A 207 3.10 23.20 10.76
N GLY A 208 2.98 23.64 9.51
CA GLY A 208 4.01 24.40 8.80
C GLY A 208 5.28 23.59 8.42
N ASP A 209 5.31 22.28 8.63
CA ASP A 209 6.51 21.48 8.38
C ASP A 209 6.61 20.99 6.93
N PHE A 210 7.06 21.85 6.03
CA PHE A 210 7.29 21.49 4.62
C PHE A 210 8.43 20.47 4.40
N LYS A 211 9.20 20.11 5.43
CA LYS A 211 10.41 19.30 5.30
C LYS A 211 10.35 17.97 6.05
N GLY A 212 9.26 17.67 6.76
CA GLY A 212 9.11 16.44 7.52
C GLY A 212 10.19 16.30 8.60
N ARG A 213 10.55 17.40 9.26
CA ARG A 213 11.49 17.45 10.39
C ARG A 213 10.97 16.70 11.61
N HIS A 214 9.65 16.64 11.79
CA HIS A 214 9.04 15.88 12.88
C HIS A 214 9.02 14.36 12.62
N ILE A 215 9.17 13.93 11.36
CA ILE A 215 9.16 12.51 11.00
C ILE A 215 10.48 11.84 11.41
N LYS A 216 10.36 10.79 12.21
CA LYS A 216 11.45 9.85 12.48
C LYS A 216 11.51 8.80 11.37
N PHE A 217 12.38 9.04 10.40
CA PHE A 217 12.67 8.08 9.33
C PHE A 217 13.39 6.85 9.91
N GLN A 218 12.71 5.71 9.92
CA GLN A 218 13.25 4.44 10.41
C GLN A 218 12.98 3.29 9.44
N ASP A 219 13.77 2.23 9.52
CA ASP A 219 13.51 1.03 8.74
C ASP A 219 12.35 0.24 9.37
N ILE A 220 11.56 -0.45 8.55
CA ILE A 220 10.48 -1.33 8.99
C ILE A 220 11.01 -2.75 9.07
N ASP A 221 10.89 -3.33 10.26
CA ASP A 221 11.14 -4.75 10.43
C ASP A 221 9.97 -5.57 9.89
N PHE A 222 10.27 -6.67 9.19
CA PHE A 222 9.24 -7.49 8.56
C PHE A 222 8.40 -8.25 9.59
N LYS A 223 8.98 -8.65 10.74
CA LYS A 223 8.25 -9.33 11.82
C LYS A 223 7.28 -8.36 12.48
N GLU A 224 7.72 -7.13 12.75
CA GLU A 224 6.85 -6.06 13.25
C GLU A 224 5.69 -5.79 12.27
N PHE A 225 5.99 -5.65 10.97
CA PHE A 225 4.96 -5.48 9.94
C PHE A 225 3.93 -6.62 9.95
N LEU A 226 4.38 -7.87 10.07
CA LEU A 226 3.48 -9.03 10.12
C LEU A 226 2.54 -8.99 11.32
N VAL A 227 3.04 -8.64 12.50
CA VAL A 227 2.21 -8.50 13.71
C VAL A 227 1.18 -7.39 13.51
N GLU A 228 1.57 -6.24 12.98
CA GLU A 228 0.62 -5.16 12.70
C GLU A 228 -0.41 -5.54 11.63
N GLN A 229 -0.03 -6.33 10.62
CA GLN A 229 -0.97 -6.88 9.64
C GLN A 229 -2.00 -7.81 10.28
N ILE A 230 -1.58 -8.66 11.22
CA ILE A 230 -2.49 -9.50 12.01
C ILE A 230 -3.48 -8.63 12.76
N ARG A 231 -2.97 -7.64 13.52
CA ARG A 231 -3.81 -6.71 14.31
C ARG A 231 -4.82 -5.99 13.41
N GLN A 232 -4.37 -5.45 12.28
CA GLN A 232 -5.23 -4.77 11.32
C GLN A 232 -6.31 -5.68 10.75
N ARG A 233 -5.97 -6.91 10.34
CA ARG A 233 -6.95 -7.85 9.77
C ARG A 233 -8.02 -8.23 10.79
N ILE A 234 -7.64 -8.42 12.04
CA ILE A 234 -8.58 -8.66 13.13
C ILE A 234 -9.47 -7.42 13.34
N ARG A 235 -8.89 -6.21 13.43
CA ARG A 235 -9.69 -4.97 13.56
C ARG A 235 -10.68 -4.81 12.42
N LEU A 236 -10.26 -4.99 11.17
CA LEU A 236 -11.14 -4.91 10.00
C LEU A 236 -12.26 -5.96 10.08
N LYS A 237 -11.96 -7.18 10.50
CA LYS A 237 -12.95 -8.26 10.63
C LYS A 237 -14.08 -7.90 11.61
N PHE A 238 -13.75 -7.29 12.74
CA PHE A 238 -14.71 -7.01 13.81
C PHE A 238 -15.29 -5.58 13.78
N ASN A 239 -14.65 -4.64 13.07
CA ASN A 239 -15.20 -3.29 12.84
C ASN A 239 -16.07 -3.22 11.58
N SER A 240 -15.94 -4.17 10.65
CA SER A 240 -16.78 -4.24 9.44
C SER A 240 -18.02 -5.11 9.68
N PRO A 241 -19.06 -4.99 8.83
CA PRO A 241 -20.21 -5.88 8.87
C PRO A 241 -19.88 -7.34 8.49
N GLU A 242 -18.61 -7.72 8.28
CA GLU A 242 -18.20 -9.07 7.88
C GLU A 242 -18.36 -10.13 8.98
N ALA A 243 -18.25 -9.74 10.26
CA ALA A 243 -18.50 -10.64 11.37
C ALA A 243 -19.99 -10.61 11.73
N GLU A 244 -20.64 -11.78 11.71
CA GLU A 244 -22.04 -11.91 12.10
C GLU A 244 -22.20 -12.04 13.60
N LYS A 245 -23.39 -11.67 14.09
CA LYS A 245 -23.75 -11.82 15.50
C LYS A 245 -23.69 -13.31 15.91
N GLY A 246 -23.15 -13.61 17.09
CA GLY A 246 -22.93 -14.98 17.55
C GLY A 246 -21.74 -15.69 16.89
N ALA A 247 -20.91 -14.98 16.13
CA ALA A 247 -19.66 -15.53 15.62
C ALA A 247 -18.74 -15.95 16.77
N ASN A 248 -18.04 -17.08 16.59
CA ASN A 248 -16.99 -17.49 17.50
C ASN A 248 -15.76 -16.59 17.28
N ILE A 249 -15.56 -15.64 18.20
CA ILE A 249 -14.51 -14.63 18.14
C ILE A 249 -13.12 -15.28 18.04
N ASP A 250 -12.82 -16.25 18.90
CA ASP A 250 -11.53 -16.95 18.93
C ASP A 250 -11.22 -17.64 17.59
N LYS A 251 -12.24 -18.25 16.97
CA LYS A 251 -12.13 -18.89 15.66
C LYS A 251 -11.85 -17.86 14.54
N GLU A 252 -12.52 -16.70 14.56
CA GLU A 252 -12.31 -15.65 13.55
C GLU A 252 -10.97 -14.93 13.72
N VAL A 253 -10.49 -14.76 14.97
CA VAL A 253 -9.12 -14.30 15.27
C VAL A 253 -8.10 -15.26 14.67
N LEU A 254 -8.20 -16.56 14.97
CA LEU A 254 -7.29 -17.57 14.45
C LEU A 254 -7.29 -17.62 12.91
N LYS A 255 -8.47 -17.52 12.27
CA LYS A 255 -8.58 -17.44 10.80
C LYS A 255 -7.85 -16.22 10.24
N SER A 256 -7.97 -15.06 10.89
CA SER A 256 -7.32 -13.82 10.47
C SER A 256 -5.79 -13.96 10.54
N ILE A 257 -5.28 -14.52 11.63
CA ILE A 257 -3.85 -14.81 11.81
C ILE A 257 -3.35 -15.77 10.72
N LYS A 258 -4.03 -16.91 10.57
CA LYS A 258 -3.68 -17.91 9.54
C LYS A 258 -3.61 -17.29 8.15
N ASN A 259 -4.61 -16.47 7.79
CA ASN A 259 -4.66 -15.80 6.49
C ASN A 259 -3.42 -14.92 6.27
N VAL A 260 -3.07 -14.06 7.24
CA VAL A 260 -1.86 -13.21 7.14
C VAL A 260 -0.61 -14.06 6.95
N LEU A 261 -0.43 -15.10 7.77
CA LEU A 261 0.74 -15.99 7.67
C LEU A 261 0.80 -16.70 6.32
N GLU A 262 -0.34 -17.08 5.73
CA GLU A 262 -0.41 -17.68 4.40
C GLU A 262 -0.12 -16.68 3.27
N ILE A 263 -0.67 -15.46 3.35
CA ILE A 263 -0.42 -14.37 2.38
C ILE A 263 1.08 -14.12 2.23
N TYR A 264 1.78 -13.96 3.36
CA TYR A 264 3.19 -13.64 3.40
C TYR A 264 4.10 -14.87 3.44
N LYS A 265 3.52 -16.08 3.39
CA LYS A 265 4.23 -17.38 3.47
C LYS A 265 5.16 -17.46 4.69
N PHE A 266 4.76 -16.84 5.80
CA PHE A 266 5.58 -16.82 7.00
C PHE A 266 5.48 -18.15 7.74
N ARG A 267 6.64 -18.76 8.00
CA ARG A 267 6.76 -20.07 8.67
C ARG A 267 7.78 -20.04 9.83
N ASP A 268 8.43 -18.91 10.06
CA ASP A 268 9.50 -18.76 11.05
C ASP A 268 8.91 -18.49 12.45
N PHE A 269 8.15 -19.47 12.94
CA PHE A 269 7.63 -19.55 14.30
C PHE A 269 7.41 -21.02 14.68
N LEU A 270 7.38 -21.30 15.97
CA LEU A 270 7.16 -22.62 16.55
C LEU A 270 5.76 -22.75 17.12
N VAL A 271 5.30 -21.69 17.79
CA VAL A 271 4.05 -21.66 18.53
C VAL A 271 3.30 -20.34 18.32
N LEU A 272 1.98 -20.43 18.34
CA LEU A 272 1.05 -19.32 18.38
C LEU A 272 0.29 -19.39 19.71
N ASP A 273 0.51 -18.41 20.57
CA ASP A 273 -0.17 -18.26 21.85
C ASP A 273 -1.23 -17.16 21.74
N LEU A 274 -2.47 -17.51 22.06
CA LEU A 274 -3.63 -16.64 21.99
C LEU A 274 -4.25 -16.51 23.37
N ARG A 275 -4.52 -15.28 23.79
CA ARG A 275 -5.24 -14.99 25.02
C ARG A 275 -6.42 -14.06 24.77
N ASN A 276 -7.62 -14.57 25.02
CA ASN A 276 -8.83 -13.76 25.03
C ASN A 276 -9.00 -13.15 26.42
N LEU A 277 -8.70 -11.86 26.55
CA LEU A 277 -8.76 -11.13 27.81
C LEU A 277 -10.19 -10.94 28.35
N PHE A 278 -11.22 -11.13 27.52
CA PHE A 278 -12.61 -11.02 27.93
C PHE A 278 -13.14 -12.33 28.55
N THR A 279 -12.77 -13.47 27.98
CA THR A 279 -13.22 -14.79 28.45
C THR A 279 -12.20 -15.49 29.35
N ASP A 280 -10.98 -14.95 29.44
CA ASP A 280 -9.80 -15.58 30.05
C ASP A 280 -9.43 -16.93 29.39
N ASN A 281 -9.88 -17.15 28.16
CA ASN A 281 -9.48 -18.32 27.38
C ASN A 281 -8.05 -18.14 26.89
N GLU A 282 -7.22 -19.15 27.14
CA GLU A 282 -5.88 -19.26 26.59
C GLU A 282 -5.79 -20.47 25.66
N SER A 283 -5.09 -20.31 24.54
CA SER A 283 -4.80 -21.43 23.64
C SER A 283 -3.39 -21.30 23.08
N SER A 284 -2.69 -22.43 23.01
CA SER A 284 -1.35 -22.53 22.45
C SER A 284 -1.37 -23.55 21.31
N LEU A 285 -0.97 -23.12 20.12
CA LEU A 285 -1.04 -23.90 18.90
C LEU A 285 0.35 -24.04 18.31
N SER A 286 0.77 -25.27 18.03
CA SER A 286 1.98 -25.49 17.22
C SER A 286 1.79 -24.91 15.82
N ARG A 287 2.91 -24.57 15.16
CA ARG A 287 2.90 -24.16 13.75
C ARG A 287 2.11 -25.12 12.85
N ALA A 288 2.20 -26.43 13.09
CA ALA A 288 1.44 -27.42 12.31
C ALA A 288 -0.07 -27.25 12.50
N ALA A 289 -0.52 -27.15 13.77
CA ALA A 289 -1.92 -26.96 14.11
C ALA A 289 -2.51 -25.67 13.54
N VAL A 290 -1.74 -24.57 13.48
CA VAL A 290 -2.18 -23.31 12.84
C VAL A 290 -2.53 -23.50 11.37
N PHE A 291 -1.78 -24.34 10.64
CA PHE A 291 -1.98 -24.56 9.21
C PHE A 291 -2.86 -25.76 8.87
N GLU A 292 -3.28 -26.56 9.85
CA GLU A 292 -4.26 -27.61 9.62
C GLU A 292 -5.56 -27.03 9.03
N LYS A 293 -6.18 -27.77 8.10
CA LYS A 293 -7.48 -27.38 7.55
C LYS A 293 -8.50 -27.51 8.70
N ILE A 294 -9.06 -26.39 9.11
CA ILE A 294 -10.24 -26.38 9.98
C ILE A 294 -11.31 -27.20 9.24
N LYS A 295 -11.72 -28.35 9.81
CA LYS A 295 -12.88 -29.08 9.28
C LYS A 295 -14.08 -28.13 9.40
N GLU A 296 -14.68 -27.81 8.27
CA GLU A 296 -15.91 -27.00 8.19
C GLU A 296 -17.08 -27.71 8.86
#